data_AF-A0A074Z5A7-F1
#
_entry.id   AF-A0A074Z5A7-F1
#
_cell.length_a   1.000
_cell.length_b   1.000
_cell.length_c   1.000
_cell.angle_alpha   90.00
_cell.angle_beta   90.00
_cell.angle_gamma   90.00
#
_symmetry.space_group_name_H-M   'P 1'
#
loop_
_entity.id
_entity.type
_entity.pdbx_description
1 polymer ?
#
loop_
_entity_poly.entity_id
_entity_poly.type
_entity_poly.pdbx_seq_one_letter_code
_entity_poly.pdbx_strand_id
1 'polypeptide(L)'
;MVQSAFSTVDIPDGMDEENCAERATPSTIRLISVPLICLADLSSVCLNVTNIVDCNSNKGDLLAKKISRQPESVRRHLWEGIQRAKEKLGGSLPLLDPIKDMNNKDKRLKECTEVCYDYPFPTHVK
;
A
#
# COMPACT_ATOMS: atom_id res chain seq x y z
N MET A 1 32.24 50.64 6.55
CA MET A 1 31.50 49.46 6.03
C MET A 1 30.55 49.02 7.15
N VAL A 2 29.28 49.47 7.17
CA VAL A 2 28.10 49.01 6.37
C VAL A 2 27.75 47.55 6.71
N GLN A 3 26.88 47.31 7.71
CA GLN A 3 25.40 47.11 7.68
C GLN A 3 24.99 45.76 7.05
N SER A 4 24.40 44.82 7.79
CA SER A 4 23.03 44.70 8.35
C SER A 4 22.02 44.17 7.33
N ALA A 5 21.32 43.09 7.72
CA ALA A 5 19.87 42.95 7.53
C ALA A 5 19.35 41.83 8.43
N PHE A 6 18.85 42.23 9.60
CA PHE A 6 17.72 41.60 10.27
C PHE A 6 16.50 41.69 9.34
N SER A 7 15.63 40.68 9.35
CA SER A 7 14.22 40.89 8.98
C SER A 7 13.33 40.06 9.90
N THR A 8 12.84 40.76 10.92
CA THR A 8 11.62 40.49 11.65
C THR A 8 10.45 40.39 10.67
N VAL A 9 9.62 39.35 10.81
CA VAL A 9 8.24 39.39 10.34
C VAL A 9 7.40 39.29 11.61
N ASP A 10 6.97 40.46 12.08
CA ASP A 10 5.84 40.60 12.99
C ASP A 10 4.62 39.94 12.35
N ILE A 11 3.95 39.06 13.08
CA ILE A 11 2.59 38.64 12.76
C ILE A 11 1.74 38.98 14.00
N PRO A 12 0.67 39.76 13.82
CA PRO A 12 -0.04 40.45 14.89
C PRO A 12 -0.82 39.49 15.80
N ASP A 13 -0.91 39.91 17.05
CA ASP A 13 -1.91 39.46 18.01
C ASP A 13 -3.29 39.94 17.54
N GLY A 14 -4.15 39.01 17.13
CA GLY A 14 -5.48 39.31 16.60
C GLY A 14 -6.17 38.05 16.08
N MET A 15 -7.28 37.70 16.75
CA MET A 15 -8.22 36.65 16.35
C MET A 15 -8.60 36.76 14.87
N ASP A 16 -8.61 35.62 14.17
CA ASP A 16 -9.66 35.25 13.23
C ASP A 16 -9.78 33.72 13.22
N GLU A 17 -11.00 33.24 13.47
CA GLU A 17 -11.42 31.86 13.23
C GLU A 17 -11.20 31.48 11.75
N GLU A 18 -11.17 30.18 11.46
CA GLU A 18 -11.07 29.57 10.10
C GLU A 18 -9.67 29.34 9.50
N ASN A 19 -8.95 28.32 9.98
CA ASN A 19 -8.41 27.26 9.09
C ASN A 19 -7.82 26.08 9.89
N CYS A 20 -8.70 25.21 10.39
CA CYS A 20 -8.32 23.81 10.63
C CYS A 20 -8.29 23.03 9.31
N ALA A 21 -7.58 23.53 8.29
CA ALA A 21 -7.08 22.66 7.23
C ALA A 21 -5.89 21.91 7.84
N GLU A 22 -6.24 20.83 8.55
CA GLU A 22 -5.38 19.73 8.93
C GLU A 22 -4.23 19.63 7.92
N ARG A 23 -3.02 20.00 8.33
CA ARG A 23 -1.81 19.85 7.51
C ARG A 23 -1.60 18.34 7.33
N ALA A 24 -2.32 17.76 6.37
CA ALA A 24 -2.20 16.38 5.98
C ALA A 24 -0.74 16.18 5.56
N THR A 25 0.02 15.54 6.44
CA THR A 25 1.39 15.15 6.11
C THR A 25 1.32 14.28 4.85
N PRO A 26 2.09 14.60 3.80
CA PRO A 26 1.97 13.88 2.54
C PRO A 26 2.34 12.41 2.74
N SER A 27 1.41 11.52 2.41
CA SER A 27 1.63 10.08 2.45
C SER A 27 2.80 9.70 1.53
N THR A 28 3.85 9.13 2.12
CA THR A 28 5.06 8.74 1.41
C THR A 28 5.00 7.25 1.04
N ILE A 29 5.25 6.94 -0.23
CA ILE A 29 5.22 5.56 -0.73
C ILE A 29 6.62 4.99 -0.80
N ARG A 30 6.87 3.89 -0.10
CA ARG A 30 8.18 3.26 0.01
C ARG A 30 8.12 1.79 -0.39
N LEU A 31 9.18 1.32 -1.04
CA LEU A 31 9.42 -0.11 -1.21
C LEU A 31 10.10 -0.63 0.05
N ILE A 32 9.54 -1.68 0.64
CA ILE A 32 10.08 -2.34 1.83
C ILE A 32 10.28 -3.82 1.55
N SER A 33 11.27 -4.42 2.21
CA SER A 33 11.43 -5.88 2.25
C SER A 33 10.84 -6.38 3.56
N VAL A 34 10.01 -7.41 3.48
CA VAL A 34 9.36 -8.04 4.63
C VAL A 34 9.54 -9.55 4.60
N PRO A 35 9.68 -10.22 5.76
CA PRO A 35 9.59 -11.67 5.85
C PRO A 35 8.23 -12.19 5.39
N LEU A 36 8.19 -13.44 4.89
CA LEU A 36 6.93 -14.06 4.43
C LEU A 36 5.88 -14.20 5.54
N ILE A 37 6.31 -14.30 6.81
CA ILE A 37 5.40 -14.36 7.96
C ILE A 37 4.58 -13.08 8.15
N CYS A 38 4.99 -11.96 7.56
CA CYS A 38 4.22 -10.71 7.61
C CYS A 38 3.07 -10.66 6.59
N LEU A 39 2.96 -11.66 5.71
CA LEU A 39 1.88 -11.75 4.74
C LEU A 39 0.69 -12.47 5.36
N ALA A 40 -0.44 -11.76 5.48
CA ALA A 40 -1.70 -12.36 5.93
C ALA A 40 -2.45 -13.02 4.77
N ASP A 41 -2.65 -12.28 3.68
CA ASP A 41 -3.44 -12.70 2.53
C ASP A 41 -2.75 -12.38 1.20
N LEU A 42 -3.10 -13.14 0.17
CA LEU A 42 -2.70 -12.88 -1.22
C LEU A 42 -3.93 -12.67 -2.09
N SER A 43 -3.87 -11.66 -2.96
CA SER A 43 -4.92 -11.45 -3.96
C SER A 43 -4.67 -12.28 -5.21
N SER A 44 -5.74 -12.70 -5.89
CA SER A 44 -5.69 -13.30 -7.22
C SER A 44 -5.47 -12.29 -8.35
N VAL A 45 -5.46 -10.99 -8.05
CA VAL A 45 -5.20 -9.91 -9.02
C VAL A 45 -3.72 -9.49 -8.97
N CYS A 46 -3.10 -9.44 -10.14
CA CYS A 46 -1.73 -8.97 -10.32
C CYS A 46 -1.72 -7.63 -11.06
N LEU A 47 -0.87 -6.70 -10.60
CA LEU A 47 -0.58 -5.48 -11.35
C LEU A 47 0.55 -5.73 -12.35
N ASN A 48 0.35 -5.23 -13.57
CA ASN A 48 1.40 -5.26 -14.57
C ASN A 48 2.37 -4.09 -14.36
N VAL A 49 3.49 -4.36 -13.69
CA VAL A 49 4.52 -3.37 -13.37
C VAL A 49 5.50 -3.12 -14.53
N THR A 50 5.55 -4.02 -15.53
CA THR A 50 6.53 -3.92 -16.62
C THR A 50 6.27 -2.70 -17.51
N ASN A 51 5.01 -2.35 -17.73
CA ASN A 51 4.59 -1.16 -18.48
C ASN A 51 4.96 0.17 -17.81
N ILE A 52 5.28 0.14 -16.50
CA ILE A 52 5.53 1.35 -15.71
C ILE A 52 7.04 1.55 -15.48
N VAL A 53 7.81 0.47 -15.49
CA VAL A 53 9.23 0.46 -15.06
C VAL A 53 10.16 -0.05 -16.17
N ASP A 54 9.65 -0.27 -17.39
CA ASP A 54 10.37 -0.85 -18.53
C ASP A 54 11.27 -2.02 -18.10
N CYS A 55 10.63 -3.03 -17.51
CA CYS A 55 11.33 -4.17 -16.92
C CYS A 55 10.73 -5.49 -17.36
N ASN A 56 11.22 -6.04 -18.47
CA ASN A 56 10.79 -7.35 -18.99
C ASN A 56 11.54 -8.51 -18.33
N SER A 57 12.03 -8.33 -17.09
CA SER A 57 12.81 -9.35 -16.41
C SER A 57 11.94 -10.14 -15.43
N ASN A 58 12.05 -11.46 -15.52
CA ASN A 58 11.39 -12.43 -14.66
C ASN A 58 12.06 -12.52 -13.27
N LYS A 59 13.14 -11.75 -13.02
CA LYS A 59 13.92 -11.78 -11.79
C LYS A 59 13.38 -10.73 -10.80
N GLY A 60 12.72 -11.19 -9.74
CA GLY A 60 12.13 -10.34 -8.70
C GLY A 60 13.11 -9.32 -8.09
N ASP A 61 14.36 -9.72 -7.82
CA ASP A 61 15.38 -8.84 -7.25
C ASP A 61 15.74 -7.65 -8.17
N LEU A 62 15.78 -7.89 -9.49
CA LEU A 62 16.08 -6.85 -10.46
C LEU A 62 14.92 -5.86 -10.57
N LEU A 63 13.69 -6.37 -10.55
CA LEU A 63 12.47 -5.56 -10.56
C LEU A 63 12.38 -4.69 -9.30
N ALA A 64 12.61 -5.27 -8.11
CA ALA A 64 12.62 -4.54 -6.84
C ALA A 64 13.67 -3.42 -6.85
N LYS A 65 14.89 -3.70 -7.32
CA LYS A 65 15.94 -2.69 -7.47
C LYS A 65 15.53 -1.57 -8.43
N LYS A 66 14.93 -1.89 -9.57
CA LYS A 66 14.44 -0.87 -10.52
C LYS A 66 13.34 -0.01 -9.90
N ILE A 67 12.33 -0.61 -9.28
CA ILE A 67 11.24 0.12 -8.60
C ILE A 67 11.78 1.04 -7.51
N SER A 68 12.75 0.58 -6.72
CA SER A 68 13.35 1.38 -5.64
C SER A 68 14.05 2.66 -6.14
N ARG A 69 14.56 2.64 -7.39
CA ARG A 69 15.25 3.77 -8.03
C ARG A 69 14.30 4.71 -8.78
N GLN A 70 13.02 4.35 -8.91
CA GLN A 70 12.04 5.19 -9.57
C GLN A 70 11.69 6.42 -8.73
N PRO A 71 11.37 7.57 -9.37
CA PRO A 71 10.93 8.75 -8.66
C PRO A 71 9.64 8.49 -7.89
N GLU A 72 9.38 9.31 -6.88
CA GLU A 72 8.19 9.16 -6.03
C GLU A 72 6.88 9.22 -6.83
N SER A 73 6.82 10.04 -7.89
CA SER A 73 5.66 10.12 -8.80
C SER A 73 5.30 8.77 -9.42
N VAL A 74 6.29 8.00 -9.86
CA VAL A 74 6.09 6.67 -10.45
C VAL A 74 5.65 5.66 -9.38
N ARG A 75 6.25 5.71 -8.19
CA ARG A 75 5.82 4.87 -7.05
C ARG A 75 4.39 5.21 -6.60
N ARG A 76 4.02 6.49 -6.64
CA ARG A 76 2.65 6.97 -6.38
C ARG A 76 1.67 6.48 -7.44
N HIS A 77 2.05 6.52 -8.71
CA HIS A 77 1.22 6.00 -9.79
C HIS A 77 0.96 4.48 -9.66
N LEU A 78 1.95 3.70 -9.21
CA LEU A 78 1.77 2.28 -8.89
C LEU A 78 0.73 2.06 -7.78
N TRP A 79 0.82 2.85 -6.70
CA TRP A 79 -0.14 2.78 -5.61
C TRP A 79 -1.55 3.17 -6.03
N GLU A 80 -1.70 4.23 -6.84
CA GLU A 80 -2.99 4.60 -7.42
C GLU A 80 -3.54 3.47 -8.31
N GLY A 81 -2.67 2.74 -9.01
CA GLY A 81 -3.06 1.53 -9.75
C GLY A 81 -3.71 0.48 -8.85
N ILE A 82 -3.16 0.26 -7.65
CA ILE A 82 -3.74 -0.64 -6.64
C ILE A 82 -5.12 -0.12 -6.20
N GLN A 83 -5.22 1.19 -5.88
CA GLN A 83 -6.48 1.79 -5.44
C GLN A 83 -7.56 1.71 -6.52
N ARG A 84 -7.23 2.04 -7.76
CA ARG A 84 -8.15 1.92 -8.90
C ARG A 84 -8.63 0.48 -9.11
N ALA A 85 -7.76 -0.50 -8.94
CA ALA A 85 -8.14 -1.92 -9.04
C ALA A 85 -9.11 -2.31 -7.92
N LYS A 86 -8.84 -1.87 -6.69
CA LYS A 86 -9.70 -2.10 -5.53
C LYS A 86 -11.09 -1.47 -5.70
N GLU A 87 -11.15 -0.22 -6.16
CA GLU A 87 -12.40 0.49 -6.43
C GLU A 87 -13.23 -0.20 -7.51
N LYS A 88 -12.60 -0.62 -8.61
CA LYS A 88 -13.28 -1.33 -9.71
C LYS A 88 -13.90 -2.67 -9.29
N LEU A 89 -13.34 -3.32 -8.28
CA LEU A 89 -13.78 -4.62 -7.78
C LEU A 89 -14.73 -4.50 -6.57
N GLY A 90 -15.34 -3.33 -6.37
CA GLY A 90 -16.33 -3.13 -5.31
C GLY A 90 -15.72 -2.87 -3.94
N GLY A 91 -14.50 -2.35 -3.88
CA GLY A 91 -13.85 -1.92 -2.64
C GLY A 91 -13.00 -2.99 -1.95
N SER A 92 -12.92 -4.20 -2.51
CA SER A 92 -12.01 -5.25 -2.03
C SER A 92 -11.38 -6.00 -3.19
N LEU A 93 -10.15 -6.48 -3.00
CA LEU A 93 -9.49 -7.35 -3.97
C LEU A 93 -9.85 -8.82 -3.66
N PRO A 94 -10.18 -9.64 -4.65
CA PRO A 94 -10.47 -11.05 -4.44
C PRO A 94 -9.22 -11.75 -3.92
N LEU A 95 -9.41 -12.62 -2.94
CA LEU A 95 -8.36 -13.43 -2.33
C LEU A 95 -8.12 -14.69 -3.15
N LEU A 96 -6.88 -15.18 -3.08
CA LEU A 96 -6.45 -16.39 -3.75
C LEU A 96 -6.74 -17.60 -2.84
N ASP A 97 -7.46 -18.58 -3.36
CA ASP A 97 -7.82 -19.81 -2.63
C ASP A 97 -6.60 -20.76 -2.59
N PRO A 98 -6.05 -21.07 -1.40
CA PRO A 98 -4.85 -21.90 -1.30
C PRO A 98 -5.08 -23.34 -1.76
N ILE A 99 -6.32 -23.84 -1.77
CA ILE A 99 -6.65 -25.19 -2.23
C ILE A 99 -6.91 -25.17 -3.74
N LYS A 100 -7.82 -24.31 -4.19
CA LYS A 100 -8.28 -24.30 -5.60
C LYS A 100 -7.28 -23.60 -6.52
N ASP A 101 -6.83 -22.41 -6.15
CA ASP A 101 -6.02 -21.56 -7.03
C ASP A 101 -4.53 -21.92 -6.97
N MET A 102 -4.03 -22.35 -5.80
CA MET A 102 -2.65 -22.84 -5.65
C MET A 102 -2.49 -24.35 -5.87
N ASN A 103 -3.59 -25.07 -6.15
CA ASN A 103 -3.60 -26.52 -6.34
C ASN A 103 -2.94 -27.29 -5.17
N ASN A 104 -3.17 -26.83 -3.93
CA ASN A 104 -2.69 -27.54 -2.75
C ASN A 104 -3.60 -28.74 -2.45
N LYS A 105 -3.00 -29.93 -2.36
CA LYS A 105 -3.71 -31.21 -2.17
C LYS A 105 -3.62 -31.73 -0.73
N ASP A 106 -3.07 -30.95 0.20
CA ASP A 106 -2.99 -31.33 1.60
C ASP A 106 -4.40 -31.37 2.21
N LYS A 107 -4.82 -32.58 2.61
CA LYS A 107 -6.13 -32.81 3.21
C LYS A 107 -6.28 -32.08 4.55
N ARG A 108 -5.21 -31.96 5.34
CA ARG A 108 -5.23 -31.28 6.63
C ARG A 108 -5.46 -29.79 6.44
N LEU A 109 -4.81 -29.19 5.43
CA LEU A 109 -5.04 -27.79 5.09
C LEU A 109 -6.49 -27.58 4.66
N LYS A 110 -7.03 -28.46 3.82
CA LYS A 110 -8.42 -28.39 3.38
C LYS A 110 -9.40 -28.43 4.56
N GLU A 111 -9.23 -29.39 5.47
CA GLU A 111 -10.03 -29.49 6.69
C GLU A 111 -9.91 -28.21 7.54
N CYS A 112 -8.69 -27.69 7.75
CA CYS A 112 -8.49 -26.44 8.48
C CYS A 112 -9.17 -25.23 7.81
N THR A 113 -9.13 -25.14 6.48
CA THR A 113 -9.80 -24.04 5.77
C THR A 113 -11.31 -24.13 5.90
N GLU A 114 -11.90 -25.33 5.81
CA GLU A 114 -13.34 -25.54 5.93
C GLU A 114 -13.86 -25.19 7.34
N VAL A 115 -13.13 -25.59 8.40
CA VAL A 115 -13.49 -25.29 9.79
C VAL A 115 -13.44 -23.78 10.09
N CYS A 116 -12.54 -23.03 9.45
CA CYS A 116 -12.47 -21.57 9.62
C CYS A 116 -13.61 -20.80 8.95
N TYR A 117 -14.27 -21.35 7.91
CA TYR A 117 -15.41 -20.69 7.26
C TYR A 117 -16.71 -20.82 8.05
N ASP A 118 -16.83 -21.83 8.93
CA ASP A 118 -18.04 -22.10 9.71
C ASP A 118 -18.10 -21.39 11.07
N TYR A 119 -17.06 -20.65 11.46
CA TYR A 119 -17.06 -19.80 12.65
C TYR A 119 -16.96 -18.32 12.27
N PRO A 120 -18.04 -17.52 12.39
CA PRO A 120 -17.88 -16.08 12.35
C PRO A 120 -17.01 -15.68 13.54
N PHE A 121 -15.88 -15.02 13.26
CA PHE A 121 -15.10 -14.34 14.29
C PHE A 121 -16.07 -13.50 15.14
N PRO A 122 -16.08 -13.63 16.49
CA PRO A 122 -16.96 -12.83 17.31
C PRO A 122 -16.51 -11.37 17.24
N THR A 123 -17.18 -10.58 16.40
CA THR A 123 -17.03 -9.13 16.31
C THR A 123 -17.77 -8.46 17.47
N HIS A 124 -17.45 -8.77 18.73
CA HIS A 124 -17.87 -7.95 19.86
C HIS A 124 -16.88 -8.11 21.01
N VAL A 125 -15.92 -7.19 21.08
CA VAL A 125 -15.30 -6.81 22.35
C VAL A 125 -16.18 -5.69 22.92
N LYS A 126 -16.85 -5.97 24.04
CA LYS A 126 -17.45 -4.96 24.92
C LYS A 126 -16.46 -4.61 26.02
#